data_AF-A0A9Q0M6C0-F1
#
_entry.id   AF-A0A9Q0M6C0-F1
#
_cell.length_a   1.000
_cell.length_b   1.000
_cell.length_c   1.000
_cell.angle_alpha   90.00
_cell.angle_beta   90.00
_cell.angle_gamma   90.00
#
_symmetry.space_group_name_H-M   'P 1'
#
loop_
_entity.id
_entity.type
_entity.pdbx_description
1 polymer ?
#
loop_
_entity_poly.entity_id
_entity_poly.type
_entity_poly.pdbx_seq_one_letter_code
_entity_poly.pdbx_strand_id
1 'polypeptide(L)'
;MVDKSDKEDRFRCEIDFSEIEASNYNPLAWLIRPCEWYQQEYRDCISIRARVHQYFIFGKIDSCDSWRDDYYNCNNFRKTKDPNLMNKLIQSEIERKEFRFSQSKANDIWEYRTEPPSDWNRPVNKPQTKS
;
A
#
# COMPACT_ATOMS: atom_id res chain seq x y z
N MET A 1 -16.78 17.57 23.45
CA MET A 1 -15.95 16.48 23.99
C MET A 1 -15.90 15.42 22.90
N VAL A 2 -14.79 15.33 22.17
CA VAL A 2 -14.60 14.29 21.14
C VAL A 2 -14.10 13.06 21.87
N ASP A 3 -14.81 11.95 21.72
CA ASP A 3 -14.49 10.70 22.39
C ASP A 3 -13.10 10.21 21.96
N LYS A 4 -12.30 9.74 22.93
CA LYS A 4 -10.91 9.30 22.70
C LYS A 4 -10.84 7.95 21.96
N SER A 5 -11.99 7.29 21.76
CA SER A 5 -12.13 6.03 21.03
C SER A 5 -11.92 6.15 19.51
N ASP A 6 -12.15 7.31 18.91
CA ASP A 6 -12.16 7.46 17.43
C ASP A 6 -10.78 7.62 16.78
N LYS A 7 -9.70 7.49 17.54
CA LYS A 7 -8.33 7.67 17.01
C LYS A 7 -7.67 6.37 16.54
N GLU A 8 -8.13 5.21 17.03
CA GLU A 8 -7.50 3.92 16.71
C GLU A 8 -8.07 3.27 15.44
N ASP A 9 -9.26 3.66 14.98
CA ASP A 9 -9.90 3.10 13.77
C ASP A 9 -9.52 3.80 12.46
N ARG A 10 -8.62 4.79 12.49
CA ARG A 10 -8.27 5.60 11.29
C ARG A 10 -7.65 4.80 10.14
N PHE A 11 -7.16 3.59 10.43
CA PHE A 11 -6.38 2.79 9.48
C PHE A 11 -6.95 1.40 9.24
N ARG A 12 -8.17 1.11 9.68
CA ARG A 12 -8.82 -0.17 9.41
C ARG A 12 -9.30 -0.20 7.96
N CYS A 13 -9.12 -1.34 7.27
CA CYS A 13 -9.72 -1.54 5.96
C CYS A 13 -11.24 -1.35 6.08
N GLU A 14 -11.77 -0.33 5.41
CA GLU A 14 -13.20 -0.01 5.44
C GLU A 14 -14.06 -1.00 4.65
N ILE A 15 -13.41 -1.83 3.83
CA ILE A 15 -14.05 -2.88 3.06
C ILE A 15 -13.84 -4.18 3.83
N ASP A 16 -14.90 -4.71 4.43
CA ASP A 16 -14.88 -6.02 5.07
C ASP A 16 -14.90 -7.13 3.99
N PHE A 17 -14.15 -8.20 4.24
CA PHE A 17 -14.07 -9.35 3.35
C PHE A 17 -15.45 -10.03 3.20
N SER A 18 -16.28 -9.96 4.25
CA SER A 18 -17.66 -10.47 4.23
C SER A 18 -18.57 -9.69 3.27
N GLU A 19 -18.40 -8.37 3.15
CA GLU A 19 -19.15 -7.53 2.22
C GLU A 19 -18.73 -7.78 0.77
N ILE A 20 -17.44 -8.04 0.53
CA ILE A 20 -16.89 -8.36 -0.80
C ILE A 20 -17.52 -9.66 -1.33
N GLU A 21 -17.59 -10.68 -0.50
CA GLU A 21 -18.11 -11.99 -0.86
C GLU A 21 -19.63 -11.97 -1.15
N ALA A 22 -20.38 -11.15 -0.40
CA ALA A 22 -21.83 -11.02 -0.57
C ALA A 22 -22.27 -10.19 -1.79
N SER A 23 -21.39 -9.34 -2.33
CA SER A 23 -21.72 -8.33 -3.36
C SER A 23 -21.14 -8.61 -4.74
N ASN A 24 -20.41 -9.73 -4.91
CA ASN A 24 -19.72 -10.09 -6.15
C ASN A 24 -18.75 -8.98 -6.62
N TYR A 25 -18.07 -8.33 -5.66
CA TYR A 25 -16.99 -7.38 -5.95
C TYR A 25 -15.76 -8.09 -6.50
N ASN A 26 -14.87 -7.32 -7.11
CA ASN A 26 -13.63 -7.83 -7.68
C ASN A 26 -12.83 -8.60 -6.60
N PRO A 27 -12.36 -9.83 -6.86
CA PRO A 27 -11.63 -10.64 -5.89
C PRO A 27 -10.34 -9.98 -5.37
N LEU A 28 -9.83 -8.97 -6.09
CA LEU A 28 -8.68 -8.17 -5.69
C LEU A 28 -9.02 -6.96 -4.82
N ALA A 29 -10.25 -6.83 -4.34
CA ALA A 29 -10.68 -5.71 -3.49
C ALA A 29 -9.88 -5.59 -2.18
N TRP A 30 -9.27 -6.68 -1.69
CA TRP A 30 -8.35 -6.65 -0.55
C TRP A 30 -7.08 -5.79 -0.78
N LEU A 31 -6.74 -5.46 -2.03
CA LEU A 31 -5.63 -4.55 -2.35
C LEU A 31 -5.93 -3.09 -1.97
N ILE A 32 -7.20 -2.73 -1.84
CA ILE A 32 -7.61 -1.34 -1.61
C ILE A 32 -7.30 -0.95 -0.17
N ARG A 33 -6.51 0.13 -0.03
CA ARG A 33 -6.22 0.74 1.27
C ARG A 33 -7.35 1.66 1.75
N PRO A 34 -7.43 1.96 3.06
CA PRO A 34 -8.35 2.97 3.59
C PRO A 34 -8.16 4.32 2.89
N CYS A 35 -9.23 5.10 2.71
CA CYS A 35 -9.16 6.35 1.96
C CYS A 35 -8.17 7.37 2.57
N GLU A 36 -7.99 7.32 3.89
CA GLU A 36 -7.07 8.15 4.68
C GLU A 36 -5.61 7.90 4.30
N TRP A 37 -5.26 6.68 3.86
CA TRP A 37 -3.92 6.38 3.34
C TRP A 37 -3.66 7.12 2.04
N TYR A 38 -4.56 7.05 1.07
CA TYR A 38 -4.38 7.79 -0.19
C TYR A 38 -4.29 9.29 0.05
N GLN A 39 -5.04 9.82 1.02
CA GLN A 39 -4.95 11.21 1.42
C GLN A 39 -3.56 11.56 1.97
N GLN A 40 -3.02 10.71 2.84
CA GLN A 40 -1.71 10.92 3.44
C GLN A 40 -0.61 10.85 2.39
N GLU A 41 -0.64 9.85 1.51
CA GLU A 41 0.31 9.70 0.39
C GLU A 41 0.27 10.91 -0.55
N TYR A 42 -0.93 11.42 -0.86
CA TYR A 42 -1.06 12.64 -1.64
C TYR A 42 -0.43 13.85 -0.95
N ARG A 43 -0.71 14.04 0.35
CA ARG A 43 -0.13 15.13 1.17
C ARG A 43 1.38 15.05 1.25
N ASP A 44 1.91 13.85 1.44
CA ASP A 44 3.34 13.61 1.49
C ASP A 44 3.98 13.88 0.14
N CYS A 45 3.38 13.42 -0.97
CA CYS A 45 3.85 13.67 -2.33
C CYS A 45 3.95 15.17 -2.67
N ILE A 46 2.96 15.98 -2.27
CA ILE A 46 2.98 17.43 -2.54
C ILE A 46 3.83 18.22 -1.53
N SER A 47 4.29 17.59 -0.45
CA SER A 47 5.06 18.27 0.59
C SER A 47 6.39 18.79 0.04
N ILE A 48 6.83 19.95 0.56
CA ILE A 48 8.10 20.57 0.15
C ILE A 48 9.27 19.60 0.38
N ARG A 49 9.26 18.88 1.51
CA ARG A 49 10.31 17.91 1.86
C ARG A 49 10.38 16.78 0.84
N ALA A 50 9.25 16.21 0.43
CA ALA A 50 9.24 15.15 -0.57
C ALA A 50 9.66 15.66 -1.95
N ARG A 51 9.20 16.85 -2.36
CA ARG A 51 9.57 17.44 -3.66
C ARG A 51 11.07 17.74 -3.76
N VAL A 52 11.67 18.27 -2.70
CA VAL A 52 13.13 18.49 -2.65
C VAL A 52 13.87 17.16 -2.76
N HIS A 53 13.39 16.12 -2.07
CA HIS A 53 13.98 14.78 -2.14
C HIS A 53 13.85 14.14 -3.53
N GLN A 54 12.67 14.23 -4.16
CA GLN A 54 12.45 13.76 -5.53
C GLN A 54 13.37 14.47 -6.52
N TYR A 55 13.47 15.79 -6.43
CA TYR A 55 14.36 16.57 -7.27
C TYR A 55 15.83 16.18 -7.07
N PHE A 56 16.25 15.91 -5.82
CA PHE A 56 17.62 15.48 -5.52
C PHE A 56 17.96 14.11 -6.13
N ILE A 57 17.03 13.14 -6.09
CA ILE A 57 17.28 11.78 -6.61
C ILE A 57 17.10 11.71 -8.13
N PHE A 58 16.02 12.29 -8.65
CA PHE A 58 15.59 12.09 -10.05
C PHE A 58 15.84 13.30 -10.94
N GLY A 59 16.24 14.45 -10.39
CA GLY A 59 16.41 15.70 -11.14
C GLY A 59 15.11 16.36 -11.59
N LYS A 60 13.95 15.80 -11.20
CA LYS A 60 12.61 16.28 -11.57
C LYS A 60 11.62 16.02 -10.44
N ILE A 61 10.50 16.74 -10.49
CA ILE A 61 9.37 16.51 -9.59
C ILE A 61 8.33 15.71 -10.38
N ASP A 62 7.92 14.57 -9.84
CA ASP A 62 6.90 13.72 -10.46
C ASP A 62 5.48 14.21 -10.15
N SER A 63 4.51 13.79 -10.96
CA SER A 63 3.10 14.16 -10.73
C SER A 63 2.51 13.37 -9.56
N CYS A 64 1.81 14.08 -8.66
CA CYS A 64 1.05 13.50 -7.55
C CYS A 64 -0.41 13.18 -7.93
N ASP A 65 -0.79 13.28 -9.21
CA ASP A 65 -2.18 13.16 -9.65
C ASP A 65 -2.76 11.77 -9.39
N SER A 66 -1.96 10.69 -9.53
CA SER A 66 -2.41 9.33 -9.21
C SER A 66 -2.91 9.21 -7.77
N TRP A 67 -2.19 9.78 -6.80
CA TRP A 67 -2.60 9.74 -5.39
C TRP A 67 -3.86 10.56 -5.11
N ARG A 68 -3.98 11.71 -5.77
CA ARG A 68 -5.15 12.57 -5.70
C ARG A 68 -6.39 11.86 -6.25
N ASP A 69 -6.27 11.27 -7.42
CA ASP A 69 -7.37 10.62 -8.13
C ASP A 69 -7.83 9.37 -7.37
N ASP A 70 -6.90 8.60 -6.79
CA ASP A 70 -7.22 7.48 -5.91
C ASP A 70 -7.96 7.92 -4.65
N TYR A 71 -7.53 9.00 -4.00
CA TYR A 71 -8.25 9.56 -2.86
C TYR A 71 -9.69 9.95 -3.23
N TYR A 72 -9.89 10.58 -4.39
CA TYR A 72 -11.22 10.93 -4.88
C TYR A 72 -12.06 9.70 -5.23
N ASN A 73 -11.49 8.72 -5.93
CA ASN A 73 -12.17 7.48 -6.29
C ASN A 73 -12.57 6.69 -5.05
N CYS A 74 -11.68 6.59 -4.04
CA CYS A 74 -11.95 5.93 -2.78
C CYS A 74 -13.09 6.60 -2.02
N ASN A 75 -13.05 7.93 -1.87
CA ASN A 75 -14.12 8.66 -1.19
C ASN A 75 -15.47 8.55 -1.91
N ASN A 76 -15.46 8.56 -3.24
CA ASN A 76 -16.68 8.41 -4.02
C ASN A 76 -17.21 6.99 -3.91
N PHE A 77 -16.35 5.98 -3.98
CA PHE A 77 -16.72 4.58 -3.74
C PHE A 77 -17.33 4.39 -2.35
N ARG A 78 -16.78 5.03 -1.32
CA ARG A 78 -17.34 4.99 0.04
C ARG A 78 -18.79 5.49 0.10
N LYS A 79 -19.14 6.46 -0.73
CA LYS A 79 -20.49 7.07 -0.78
C LYS A 79 -21.45 6.33 -1.71
N THR A 80 -20.98 5.91 -2.89
CA THR A 80 -21.83 5.38 -3.96
C THR A 80 -21.80 3.86 -4.04
N LYS A 81 -20.76 3.23 -3.51
CA LYS A 81 -20.44 1.80 -3.65
C LYS A 81 -20.39 1.35 -5.13
N ASP A 82 -20.00 2.26 -6.04
CA ASP A 82 -19.90 1.98 -7.47
C ASP A 82 -18.69 1.06 -7.78
N PRO A 83 -18.91 -0.14 -8.35
CA PRO A 83 -17.83 -1.09 -8.65
C PRO A 83 -16.81 -0.56 -9.66
N ASN A 84 -17.16 0.41 -10.51
CA ASN A 84 -16.22 1.01 -11.46
C ASN A 84 -15.12 1.81 -10.74
N LEU A 85 -15.48 2.52 -9.66
CA LEU A 85 -14.52 3.28 -8.85
C LEU A 85 -13.57 2.33 -8.12
N MET A 86 -14.10 1.22 -7.61
CA MET A 86 -13.32 0.17 -6.98
C MET A 86 -12.31 -0.45 -7.95
N ASN A 87 -12.74 -0.79 -9.17
CA ASN A 87 -11.86 -1.35 -10.19
C ASN A 87 -10.72 -0.39 -10.59
N LYS A 88 -10.98 0.92 -10.63
CA LYS A 88 -9.92 1.92 -10.86
C LYS A 88 -8.88 1.92 -9.74
N LEU A 89 -9.30 1.82 -8.49
CA LEU A 89 -8.38 1.73 -7.34
C LEU A 89 -7.53 0.47 -7.40
N ILE A 90 -8.16 -0.68 -7.66
CA ILE A 90 -7.46 -1.96 -7.82
C ILE A 90 -6.40 -1.87 -8.91
N GLN A 91 -6.75 -1.29 -10.06
CA GLN A 91 -5.82 -1.11 -11.16
C GLN A 91 -4.62 -0.25 -10.75
N SER A 92 -4.85 0.87 -10.05
CA SER A 92 -3.77 1.72 -9.56
C SER A 92 -2.86 1.01 -8.55
N GLU A 93 -3.42 0.18 -7.66
CA GLU A 93 -2.62 -0.59 -6.70
C GLU A 93 -1.80 -1.70 -7.37
N ILE A 94 -2.35 -2.36 -8.38
CA ILE A 94 -1.60 -3.33 -9.20
C ILE A 94 -0.43 -2.64 -9.89
N GLU A 95 -0.66 -1.48 -10.51
CA GLU A 95 0.39 -0.71 -11.18
C GLU A 95 1.51 -0.31 -10.22
N ARG A 96 1.18 0.13 -9.00
CA ARG A 96 2.19 0.44 -7.96
C ARG A 96 2.97 -0.79 -7.53
N LYS A 97 2.30 -1.92 -7.35
CA LYS A 97 2.94 -3.19 -6.98
C LYS A 97 3.93 -3.62 -8.06
N GLU A 98 3.51 -3.59 -9.32
CA GLU A 98 4.38 -3.95 -10.44
C GLU A 98 5.55 -2.98 -10.58
N PHE A 99 5.34 -1.66 -10.41
CA PHE A 99 6.42 -0.69 -10.44
C PHE A 99 7.45 -0.92 -9.33
N ARG A 100 7.01 -1.21 -8.09
CA ARG A 100 7.93 -1.55 -6.99
C ARG A 100 8.71 -2.83 -7.29
N PHE A 101 8.04 -3.82 -7.87
CA PHE A 101 8.65 -5.11 -8.18
C PHE A 101 9.62 -5.02 -9.37
N SER A 102 9.34 -4.16 -10.35
CA SER A 102 10.19 -3.97 -11.53
C SER A 102 11.57 -3.45 -11.16
N GLN A 103 11.67 -2.58 -10.14
CA GLN A 103 12.97 -2.06 -9.66
C GLN A 103 13.85 -3.18 -9.09
N SER A 104 13.24 -4.10 -8.34
CA SER A 104 13.96 -5.25 -7.78
C SER A 104 14.30 -6.27 -8.87
N LYS A 105 13.45 -6.43 -9.90
CA LYS A 105 13.71 -7.28 -11.08
C LYS A 105 14.79 -6.75 -12.02
N ALA A 106 14.97 -5.44 -12.07
CA ALA A 106 15.98 -4.81 -12.91
C ALA A 106 17.41 -4.93 -12.34
N ASN A 107 17.57 -5.48 -11.14
CA ASN A 107 18.86 -5.69 -10.50
C ASN A 107 19.58 -6.90 -11.12
N ASP A 108 20.80 -6.70 -11.59
CA ASP A 108 21.68 -7.72 -12.18
C ASP A 108 22.66 -8.33 -11.16
N ILE A 109 22.74 -7.78 -9.94
CA ILE A 109 23.67 -8.21 -8.89
C ILE A 109 23.10 -9.34 -8.04
N TRP A 110 21.78 -9.33 -7.80
CA TRP A 110 21.12 -10.27 -6.87
C TRP A 110 20.06 -11.11 -7.58
N GLU A 111 20.15 -12.42 -7.43
CA GLU A 111 19.15 -13.37 -7.93
C GLU A 111 18.01 -13.56 -6.91
N TYR A 112 16.78 -13.68 -7.40
CA TYR A 112 15.64 -14.03 -6.55
C TYR A 112 15.75 -15.47 -6.08
N ARG A 113 15.54 -15.67 -4.77
CA ARG A 113 15.42 -17.02 -4.20
C ARG A 113 14.16 -17.69 -4.72
N THR A 114 14.29 -18.93 -5.17
CA THR A 114 13.16 -19.80 -5.54
C THR A 114 12.51 -20.43 -4.32
N GLU A 115 13.29 -20.74 -3.29
CA GLU A 115 12.83 -21.35 -2.04
C GLU A 115 13.56 -20.76 -0.82
N PRO A 116 12.92 -20.75 0.36
CA PRO A 116 13.60 -20.39 1.60
C PRO A 116 14.70 -21.40 1.92
N PRO A 117 15.76 -21.00 2.65
CA PRO A 117 16.75 -21.95 3.17
C PRO A 117 16.09 -23.08 3.97
N SER A 118 16.61 -24.30 3.84
CA SER A 118 16.04 -25.49 4.49
C SER A 118 16.06 -25.40 6.03
N ASP A 119 16.96 -24.60 6.59
CA ASP A 119 17.13 -24.37 8.02
C ASP A 119 16.51 -23.05 8.52
N TRP A 120 15.67 -22.40 7.70
CA TRP A 120 15.05 -21.10 8.04
C TRP A 120 14.30 -21.10 9.39
N ASN A 121 13.68 -22.23 9.74
CA ASN A 121 12.90 -22.40 10.98
C ASN A 121 13.70 -23.02 12.14
N ARG A 122 15.03 -23.12 12.03
CA ARG A 122 15.84 -23.74 13.09
C ARG A 122 15.77 -22.86 14.36
N PRO A 123 15.55 -23.45 15.56
CA PRO A 123 15.57 -22.69 16.80
C PRO A 123 16.94 -22.04 17.03
N VAL A 124 16.94 -20.80 17.49
CA VAL A 124 18.17 -20.07 17.85
C VAL A 124 18.82 -20.79 19.03
N ASN A 125 20.04 -21.30 18.83
CA ASN A 125 20.79 -21.94 19.91
C ASN A 125 21.07 -20.91 21.02
N LYS A 126 20.72 -21.21 22.28
CA LYS A 126 21.05 -20.33 23.41
C LYS A 126 22.57 -20.26 23.60
N PRO A 127 23.14 -19.12 24.01
CA PRO A 127 24.58 -18.99 24.24
C PRO A 127 25.05 -20.03 25.27
N GLN A 128 26.13 -20.74 24.94
CA GLN A 128 26.76 -21.70 25.84
C GLN A 128 27.33 -20.94 27.04
N THR A 129 26.75 -21.15 28.22
CA THR A 129 27.34 -20.71 29.49
C THR A 129 28.63 -21.48 29.67
N LYS A 130 29.77 -20.80 29.50
CA LYS A 130 31.08 -21.36 29.85
C LYS A 130 31.09 -21.65 31.35
N SER A 131 31.23 -22.93 31.70
CA SER A 131 31.47 -23.39 33.07
C SER A 131 32.90 -23.11 33.50
#